data_AF-A0A7Z9NRI0-F1
#
_entry.id   AF-A0A7Z9NRI0-F1
#
_cell.length_a   1.000
_cell.length_b   1.000
_cell.length_c   1.000
_cell.angle_alpha   90.00
_cell.angle_beta   90.00
_cell.angle_gamma   90.00
#
_symmetry.space_group_name_H-M   'P 1'
#
loop_
_entity.id
_entity.type
_entity.pdbx_description
1 polymer ?
#
loop_
_entity_poly.entity_id
_entity_poly.type
_entity_poly.pdbx_seq_one_letter_code
_entity_poly.pdbx_strand_id
1 'polypeptide(L)'
;MICITRWKITILFFLLSSTAVVAEYRAYELEVFDRIANTSRKLITSFSPSDFIQVNGGPQRIGIIIRASWICYGDTSLYKKVCPIPKAINPRFQQGDRVQIVLKKHLTDQWLGVIENSFFRPGLRSNVYGVRFAERGNLYTRYYESNLKKAP
;
A
#
# COMPACT_ATOMS: atom_id res chain seq x y z
N MET A 1 -30.75 39.71 -30.61
CA MET A 1 -30.97 39.23 -29.23
C MET A 1 -30.94 37.69 -29.07
N ILE A 2 -30.45 36.92 -30.06
CA ILE A 2 -30.43 35.43 -30.03
C ILE A 2 -29.02 34.90 -29.67
N CYS A 3 -27.97 35.69 -29.90
CA CYS A 3 -26.57 35.30 -29.66
C CYS A 3 -26.22 35.24 -28.15
N ILE A 4 -26.77 36.14 -27.34
CA ILE A 4 -26.50 36.21 -25.88
C ILE A 4 -27.10 35.00 -25.16
N THR A 5 -28.27 34.53 -25.61
CA THR A 5 -28.97 33.38 -25.01
C THR A 5 -28.21 32.08 -25.25
N ARG A 6 -27.62 31.90 -26.44
CA ARG A 6 -26.76 30.73 -26.75
C ARG A 6 -25.52 30.69 -25.85
N TRP A 7 -24.84 31.81 -25.62
CA TRP A 7 -23.67 31.88 -24.73
C TRP A 7 -24.00 31.44 -23.30
N LYS A 8 -25.11 31.94 -22.74
CA LYS A 8 -25.55 31.58 -21.38
C LYS A 8 -25.85 30.08 -21.23
N ILE A 9 -26.40 29.44 -22.26
CA ILE A 9 -26.68 28.00 -22.28
C ILE A 9 -25.37 27.20 -22.32
N THR A 10 -24.37 27.64 -23.09
CA THR A 10 -23.06 26.96 -23.14
C THR A 10 -22.31 27.04 -21.80
N ILE A 11 -22.35 28.18 -21.11
CA ILE A 11 -21.78 28.33 -19.76
C ILE A 11 -22.48 27.40 -18.76
N LEU A 12 -23.82 27.32 -18.82
CA LEU A 12 -24.59 26.46 -17.93
C LEU A 12 -24.24 24.97 -18.12
N PHE A 13 -24.09 24.53 -19.36
CA PHE A 13 -23.62 23.17 -19.67
C PHE A 13 -22.19 22.91 -19.17
N PHE A 14 -21.30 23.89 -19.27
CA PHE A 14 -19.92 23.76 -18.78
C PHE A 14 -19.86 23.64 -17.25
N LEU A 15 -20.66 24.43 -16.52
CA LEU A 15 -20.77 24.35 -15.05
C LEU A 15 -21.35 23.00 -14.58
N LEU A 16 -22.33 22.46 -15.29
CA LEU A 16 -22.92 21.14 -15.01
C LEU A 16 -21.99 19.96 -15.33
N SER A 17 -20.94 20.17 -16.14
CA SER A 17 -19.94 19.16 -16.51
C SER A 17 -18.76 19.06 -15.55
N SER A 18 -18.77 19.78 -14.43
CA SER A 18 -17.73 19.69 -13.40
C SER A 18 -17.80 18.34 -12.68
N THR A 19 -17.17 17.32 -13.25
CA THR A 19 -16.91 16.06 -12.55
C THR A 19 -16.05 16.37 -11.32
N ALA A 20 -16.50 15.94 -10.14
CA ALA A 20 -15.71 16.05 -8.92
C ALA A 20 -14.37 15.34 -9.13
N VAL A 21 -13.29 16.12 -9.31
CA VAL A 21 -11.93 15.60 -9.35
C VAL A 21 -11.62 15.12 -7.93
N VAL A 22 -11.65 13.82 -7.73
CA VAL A 22 -11.31 13.23 -6.44
C VAL A 22 -9.78 13.16 -6.37
N ALA A 23 -9.19 13.84 -5.40
CA ALA A 23 -7.75 13.79 -5.19
C ALA A 23 -7.30 12.34 -4.90
N GLU A 24 -6.20 11.93 -5.53
CA GLU A 24 -5.58 10.64 -5.26
C GLU A 24 -4.47 10.82 -4.22
N TYR A 25 -4.41 9.93 -3.24
CA TYR A 25 -3.29 9.87 -2.30
C TYR A 25 -2.88 8.42 -2.05
N ARG A 26 -1.62 8.23 -1.65
CA ARG A 26 -1.09 6.91 -1.33
C ARG A 26 -1.22 6.63 0.16
N ALA A 27 -1.70 5.44 0.47
CA ALA A 27 -1.81 4.92 1.82
C ALA A 27 -0.82 3.77 2.04
N TYR A 28 -0.41 3.61 3.29
CA TYR A 28 0.57 2.61 3.70
C TYR A 28 0.10 1.90 4.97
N GLU A 29 0.36 0.59 5.02
CA GLU A 29 0.46 -0.14 6.27
C GLU A 29 1.95 -0.23 6.60
N LEU A 30 2.35 0.41 7.69
CA LEU A 30 3.73 0.47 8.15
C LEU A 30 3.88 -0.40 9.39
N GLU A 31 4.98 -1.14 9.45
CA GLU A 31 5.51 -1.68 10.69
C GLU A 31 6.61 -0.74 11.15
N VAL A 32 6.39 -0.10 12.30
CA VAL A 32 7.28 0.90 12.86
C VAL A 32 8.01 0.28 14.04
N PHE A 33 9.33 0.39 14.01
CA PHE A 33 10.25 -0.10 15.02
C PHE A 33 10.87 1.10 15.72
N ASP A 34 10.61 1.28 17.02
CA ASP A 34 11.35 2.23 17.82
C ASP A 34 12.61 1.52 18.34
N ARG A 35 13.78 1.95 17.86
CA ARG A 35 15.08 1.36 18.21
C ARG A 35 15.50 1.67 19.64
N ILE A 36 14.98 2.74 20.24
CA ILE A 36 15.30 3.13 21.61
C ILE A 36 14.40 2.37 22.58
N ALA A 37 13.09 2.36 22.31
CA ALA A 37 12.12 1.65 23.16
C ALA A 37 12.09 0.14 22.89
N ASN A 38 12.74 -0.33 21.82
CA ASN A 38 12.73 -1.72 21.34
C ASN A 38 11.31 -2.29 21.18
N THR A 39 10.38 -1.48 20.67
CA THR A 39 8.99 -1.87 20.43
C THR A 39 8.66 -1.82 18.94
N SER A 40 7.75 -2.68 18.51
CA SER A 40 7.20 -2.67 17.15
C SER A 40 5.70 -2.50 17.17
N ARG A 41 5.16 -1.74 16.20
CA ARG A 41 3.72 -1.57 16.03
C ARG A 41 3.35 -1.46 14.56
N LYS A 42 2.14 -1.91 14.23
CA LYS A 42 1.54 -1.73 12.90
C LYS A 42 0.64 -0.51 12.92
N LEU A 43 0.72 0.32 11.87
CA LEU A 43 -0.16 1.48 11.72
C LEU A 43 -0.49 1.72 10.25
N ILE A 44 -1.66 2.30 10.03
CA ILE A 44 -2.11 2.72 8.70
C ILE A 44 -2.02 4.25 8.62
N THR A 45 -1.39 4.77 7.58
CA THR A 45 -1.16 6.20 7.40
C THR A 45 -1.08 6.59 5.93
N SER A 46 -1.32 7.87 5.64
CA SER A 46 -1.02 8.48 4.34
C SER A 46 0.39 9.09 4.28
N PHE A 47 1.07 9.26 5.43
CA PHE A 47 2.45 9.69 5.46
C PHE A 47 3.34 8.70 4.73
N SER A 48 4.21 9.20 3.85
CA SER A 48 5.25 8.36 3.27
C SER A 48 6.20 7.88 4.38
N PRO A 49 6.89 6.73 4.21
CA PRO A 49 7.84 6.24 5.21
C PRO A 49 8.91 7.28 5.59
N SER A 50 9.41 8.06 4.62
CA SER A 50 10.38 9.12 4.88
C SER A 50 9.80 10.24 5.73
N ASP A 51 8.60 10.71 5.41
CA ASP A 51 7.95 11.79 6.17
C ASP A 51 7.61 11.31 7.58
N PHE A 52 7.13 10.08 7.70
CA PHE A 52 6.86 9.47 9.00
C PHE A 52 8.12 9.43 9.87
N ILE A 53 9.25 8.99 9.31
CA ILE A 53 10.54 8.98 10.02
C ILE A 53 10.91 10.40 10.46
N GLN A 54 10.81 11.38 9.55
CA GLN A 54 11.20 12.75 9.82
C GLN A 54 10.42 13.38 10.98
N VAL A 55 9.11 13.18 11.03
CA VAL A 55 8.26 13.78 12.08
C VAL A 55 8.22 12.99 13.39
N ASN A 56 8.75 11.76 13.43
CA ASN A 56 8.74 10.90 14.62
C ASN A 56 10.14 10.69 15.27
N GLY A 57 11.07 11.63 15.08
CA GLY A 57 12.39 11.60 15.73
C GLY A 57 13.54 11.08 14.87
N GLY A 58 13.32 10.92 13.56
CA GLY A 58 14.37 10.69 12.58
C GLY A 58 14.85 9.23 12.46
N PRO A 59 15.73 8.96 11.48
CA PRO A 59 16.13 7.62 11.09
C PRO A 59 17.03 6.92 12.12
N GLN A 60 17.56 7.67 13.10
CA GLN A 60 18.35 7.11 14.19
C GLN A 60 17.47 6.37 15.21
N ARG A 61 16.26 6.87 15.45
CA ARG A 61 15.29 6.28 16.38
C ARG A 61 14.31 5.33 15.69
N ILE A 62 13.79 5.73 14.52
CA ILE A 62 12.68 5.04 13.89
C ILE A 62 13.17 4.19 12.71
N GLY A 63 12.89 2.89 12.75
CA GLY A 63 12.91 2.00 11.60
C GLY A 63 11.49 1.79 11.05
N ILE A 64 11.36 1.59 9.74
CA ILE A 64 10.07 1.31 9.10
C ILE A 64 10.21 0.17 8.08
N ILE A 65 9.22 -0.72 8.07
CA ILE A 65 8.98 -1.69 7.01
C ILE A 65 7.61 -1.40 6.40
N ILE A 66 7.55 -1.30 5.07
CA ILE A 66 6.30 -1.11 4.33
C ILE A 66 5.62 -2.47 4.16
N ARG A 67 4.57 -2.74 4.94
CA ARG A 67 3.81 -3.99 4.87
C ARG A 67 2.88 -4.03 3.66
N ALA A 68 2.16 -2.94 3.41
CA ALA A 68 1.27 -2.79 2.27
C ALA A 68 1.24 -1.34 1.79
N SER A 69 0.86 -1.12 0.52
CA SER A 69 0.66 0.22 -0.03
C SER A 69 -0.42 0.20 -1.10
N TRP A 70 -1.38 1.12 -1.02
CA TRP A 70 -2.50 1.22 -1.96
C TRP A 70 -2.82 2.69 -2.26
N ILE A 71 -3.65 2.90 -3.28
CA ILE A 71 -4.14 4.23 -3.65
C ILE A 71 -5.52 4.39 -3.01
N CYS A 72 -5.72 5.54 -2.39
CA CYS A 72 -7.00 6.00 -1.89
C CYS A 72 -7.45 7.21 -2.72
N TYR A 73 -8.75 7.37 -2.82
CA TYR A 73 -9.40 8.51 -3.47
C TYR A 73 -10.11 9.32 -2.40
N GLY A 74 -9.87 10.63 -2.36
CA GLY A 74 -10.54 11.56 -1.47
C GLY A 74 -9.59 12.57 -0.86
N ASP A 75 -10.13 13.34 0.08
CA ASP A 75 -9.38 14.36 0.81
C ASP A 75 -9.03 13.89 2.23
N THR A 76 -7.77 14.05 2.63
CA THR A 76 -7.23 13.75 3.97
C THR A 76 -7.11 14.98 4.87
N SER A 77 -7.42 16.19 4.40
CA SER A 77 -7.21 17.48 5.08
C SER A 77 -7.88 17.61 6.45
N LEU A 78 -8.98 16.90 6.70
CA LEU A 78 -9.77 16.96 7.94
C LEU A 78 -9.45 15.82 8.93
N TYR A 79 -8.20 15.35 8.98
CA TYR A 79 -7.79 14.19 9.79
C TYR A 79 -8.63 12.93 9.52
N LYS A 80 -9.23 12.85 8.33
CA LYS A 80 -10.09 11.73 7.96
C LYS A 80 -9.27 10.45 7.96
N LYS A 81 -9.90 9.38 8.46
CA LYS A 81 -9.28 8.06 8.47
C LYS A 81 -8.95 7.64 7.04
N VAL A 82 -7.74 7.12 6.86
CA VAL A 82 -7.25 6.55 5.60
C VAL A 82 -8.19 5.42 5.13
N CYS A 83 -8.39 5.31 3.82
CA CYS A 83 -9.24 4.26 3.25
C CYS A 83 -8.72 2.85 3.60
N PRO A 84 -9.60 1.85 3.75
CA PRO A 84 -9.18 0.51 4.16
C PRO A 84 -8.30 -0.17 3.11
N ILE A 85 -7.46 -1.11 3.57
CA ILE A 85 -6.62 -1.92 2.70
C ILE A 85 -7.51 -2.75 1.77
N PRO A 86 -7.26 -2.75 0.45
CA PRO A 86 -7.98 -3.62 -0.48
C PRO A 86 -7.74 -5.09 -0.14
N LYS A 87 -8.81 -5.84 0.13
CA LYS A 87 -8.72 -7.27 0.43
C LYS A 87 -8.21 -8.03 -0.79
N ALA A 88 -7.40 -9.06 -0.56
CA ALA A 88 -6.98 -10.00 -1.62
C ALA A 88 -8.20 -10.69 -2.25
N ILE A 89 -8.14 -10.97 -3.55
CA ILE A 89 -9.21 -11.61 -4.32
C ILE A 89 -8.81 -13.06 -4.57
N ASN A 90 -9.60 -14.03 -4.09
CA ASN A 90 -9.33 -15.46 -4.23
C ASN A 90 -7.85 -15.83 -3.95
N PRO A 91 -7.31 -15.50 -2.77
CA PRO A 91 -5.89 -15.68 -2.49
C PRO A 91 -5.52 -17.16 -2.50
N ARG A 92 -4.49 -17.53 -3.29
CA ARG A 92 -3.95 -18.90 -3.33
C ARG A 92 -3.23 -19.31 -2.04
N PHE A 93 -2.75 -18.33 -1.29
CA PHE A 93 -2.00 -18.55 -0.07
C PHE A 93 -2.63 -17.77 1.08
N GLN A 94 -2.57 -18.35 2.28
CA GLN A 94 -3.13 -17.77 3.49
C GLN A 94 -2.04 -17.23 4.41
N GLN A 95 -2.43 -16.36 5.35
CA GLN A 95 -1.51 -15.91 6.40
C GLN A 95 -1.02 -17.13 7.20
N GLY A 96 0.28 -17.20 7.44
CA GLY A 96 0.94 -18.33 8.09
C GLY A 96 1.43 -19.42 7.12
N ASP A 97 1.02 -19.41 5.86
CA ASP A 97 1.54 -20.37 4.87
C ASP A 97 3.04 -20.16 4.65
N ARG A 98 3.77 -21.27 4.57
CA ARG A 98 5.16 -21.29 4.11
C ARG A 98 5.20 -21.26 2.59
N VAL A 99 6.06 -20.40 2.05
CA VAL A 99 6.25 -20.24 0.61
C VAL A 99 7.73 -20.18 0.25
N GLN A 100 8.05 -20.72 -0.92
CA GLN A 100 9.32 -20.55 -1.57
C GLN A 100 9.21 -19.44 -2.62
N ILE A 101 10.21 -18.56 -2.66
CA ILE A 101 10.32 -17.56 -3.71
C ILE A 101 10.85 -18.22 -4.99
N VAL A 102 10.14 -18.05 -6.10
CA VAL A 102 10.47 -18.62 -7.42
C VAL A 102 10.84 -17.55 -8.44
N LEU A 103 11.34 -16.40 -7.96
CA LEU A 103 11.76 -15.30 -8.80
C LEU A 103 13.20 -15.52 -9.29
N LYS A 104 13.34 -16.16 -10.45
CA LYS A 104 14.64 -16.49 -11.05
C LYS A 104 15.56 -15.26 -11.13
N LYS A 105 16.84 -15.45 -10.81
CA LYS A 105 17.90 -14.42 -10.87
C LYS A 105 17.71 -13.25 -9.88
N HIS A 106 16.78 -13.36 -8.93
CA HIS A 106 16.64 -12.40 -7.84
C HIS A 106 17.45 -12.84 -6.62
N LEU A 107 17.86 -11.90 -5.77
CA LEU A 107 18.65 -12.18 -4.55
C LEU A 107 17.96 -13.16 -3.59
N THR A 108 16.63 -13.21 -3.65
CA THR A 108 15.79 -14.04 -2.79
C THR A 108 15.33 -15.33 -3.45
N ASP A 109 15.87 -15.68 -4.63
CA ASP A 109 15.53 -16.92 -5.32
C ASP A 109 15.72 -18.13 -4.40
N GLN A 110 14.75 -19.04 -4.40
CA GLN A 110 14.66 -20.24 -3.57
C GLN A 110 14.54 -20.00 -2.06
N TRP A 111 14.50 -18.77 -1.57
CA TRP A 111 14.34 -18.50 -0.15
C TRP A 111 12.98 -18.96 0.35
N LEU A 112 12.94 -19.45 1.59
CA LEU A 112 11.71 -19.84 2.28
C LEU A 112 11.28 -18.73 3.23
N GLY A 113 10.01 -18.37 3.18
CA GLY A 113 9.42 -17.39 4.07
C GLY A 113 7.99 -17.73 4.44
N VAL A 114 7.43 -16.95 5.35
CA VAL A 114 6.06 -17.11 5.84
C VAL A 114 5.23 -15.91 5.39
N ILE A 115 4.01 -16.17 4.92
CA ILE A 115 3.09 -15.11 4.55
C ILE A 115 2.54 -14.43 5.79
N GLU A 116 2.66 -13.11 5.86
CA GLU A 116 2.11 -12.32 6.96
C GLU A 116 0.86 -11.53 6.60
N ASN A 117 0.72 -11.11 5.35
CA ASN A 117 -0.47 -10.42 4.86
C ASN A 117 -0.63 -10.61 3.35
N SER A 118 -1.82 -10.30 2.86
CA SER A 118 -2.12 -10.24 1.43
C SER A 118 -3.08 -9.11 1.16
N PHE A 119 -2.92 -8.45 0.01
CA PHE A 119 -3.79 -7.37 -0.42
C PHE A 119 -3.86 -7.33 -1.95
N PHE A 120 -4.98 -6.82 -2.47
CA PHE A 120 -5.15 -6.71 -3.92
C PHE A 120 -4.62 -5.36 -4.41
N ARG A 121 -3.92 -5.37 -5.56
CA ARG A 121 -3.46 -4.14 -6.20
C ARG A 121 -4.20 -3.92 -7.52
N PRO A 122 -5.19 -3.00 -7.56
CA PRO A 122 -6.03 -2.79 -8.74
C PRO A 122 -5.24 -2.48 -10.02
N GLY A 123 -4.22 -1.64 -9.94
CA GLY A 123 -3.39 -1.27 -11.09
C GLY A 123 -2.60 -2.43 -11.71
N LEU A 124 -2.38 -3.52 -10.98
CA LEU A 124 -1.69 -4.72 -11.48
C LEU A 124 -2.60 -5.93 -11.61
N ARG A 125 -3.89 -5.79 -11.24
CA ARG A 125 -4.90 -6.86 -11.25
C ARG A 125 -4.41 -8.17 -10.61
N SER A 126 -3.63 -8.06 -9.54
CA SER A 126 -3.00 -9.21 -8.89
C SER A 126 -2.92 -9.02 -7.37
N ASN A 127 -2.95 -10.16 -6.66
CA ASN A 127 -2.67 -10.21 -5.24
C ASN A 127 -1.18 -10.00 -4.98
N VAL A 128 -0.90 -9.19 -3.97
CA VAL A 128 0.44 -8.99 -3.43
C VAL A 128 0.48 -9.63 -2.05
N TYR A 129 1.54 -10.39 -1.81
CA TYR A 129 1.76 -11.11 -0.55
C TYR A 129 2.98 -10.56 0.15
N GLY A 130 2.83 -10.22 1.42
CA GLY A 130 3.94 -9.89 2.31
C GLY A 130 4.56 -11.16 2.87
N VAL A 131 5.85 -11.36 2.60
CA VAL A 131 6.59 -12.55 3.04
C VAL A 131 7.69 -12.12 4.00
N ARG A 132 7.71 -12.78 5.17
CA ARG A 132 8.75 -12.63 6.19
C ARG A 132 9.76 -13.77 6.12
N PHE A 133 11.04 -13.42 6.21
CA PHE A 133 12.16 -14.35 6.24
C PHE A 133 12.81 -14.33 7.62
N ALA A 134 12.32 -15.15 8.55
CA ALA A 134 12.85 -15.23 9.91
C ALA A 134 14.35 -15.59 9.92
N GLU A 135 14.75 -16.54 9.08
CA GLU A 135 16.14 -17.03 8.94
C GLU A 135 17.10 -16.00 8.29
N ARG A 136 16.58 -14.91 7.75
CA ARG A 136 17.35 -13.89 7.04
C ARG A 136 17.27 -12.54 7.75
N GLY A 137 17.45 -12.52 9.07
CA GLY A 137 17.42 -11.29 9.86
C GLY A 137 16.03 -10.64 9.93
N ASN A 138 14.97 -11.46 9.91
CA ASN A 138 13.58 -11.01 9.94
C ASN A 138 13.20 -10.05 8.80
N LEU A 139 13.87 -10.18 7.65
CA LEU A 139 13.60 -9.38 6.45
C LEU A 139 12.16 -9.58 5.98
N TYR A 140 11.56 -8.51 5.47
CA TYR A 140 10.22 -8.52 4.91
C TYR A 140 10.24 -7.92 3.53
N THR A 141 9.55 -8.57 2.61
CA THR A 141 9.34 -8.02 1.28
C THR A 141 8.02 -8.51 0.69
N ARG A 142 7.65 -7.93 -0.44
CA ARG A 142 6.36 -8.12 -1.08
C ARG A 142 6.56 -8.79 -2.44
N TYR A 143 5.76 -9.81 -2.72
CA TYR A 143 5.81 -10.55 -3.96
C TYR A 143 4.43 -10.65 -4.61
N TYR A 144 4.43 -10.77 -5.93
CA TYR A 144 3.22 -11.17 -6.65
C TYR A 144 2.99 -12.67 -6.50
N GLU A 145 1.74 -13.07 -6.66
CA GLU A 145 1.34 -14.48 -6.59
C GLU A 145 2.19 -15.39 -7.48
N SER A 146 2.54 -14.94 -8.69
CA SER A 146 3.38 -15.68 -9.66
C SER A 146 4.80 -15.97 -9.17
N ASN A 147 5.27 -15.21 -8.18
CA ASN A 147 6.64 -15.30 -7.68
C ASN A 147 6.74 -16.25 -6.49
N LEU A 148 5.64 -16.90 -6.11
CA LEU A 148 5.55 -17.74 -4.93
C LEU A 148 5.12 -19.16 -5.31
N LYS A 149 5.69 -20.12 -4.60
CA LYS A 149 5.27 -21.53 -4.61
C LYS A 149 5.01 -21.98 -3.19
N LYS A 150 3.94 -22.73 -2.94
CA LYS A 150 3.67 -23.27 -1.60
C LYS A 150 4.81 -24.21 -1.22
N ALA A 151 5.37 -24.00 -0.05
CA ALA A 151 6.36 -24.88 0.55
C ALA A 151 5.66 -25.77 1.59
N PRO A 152 6.16 -27.00 1.83
CA PRO A 152 5.68 -27.86 2.89
C PRO A 152 5.89 -27.26 4.29
#